data_AF-A0A7C9L2U8-F1
#
_entry.id   AF-A0A7C9L2U8-F1
#
_cell.length_a   1.000
_cell.length_b   1.000
_cell.length_c   1.000
_cell.angle_alpha   90.00
_cell.angle_beta   90.00
_cell.angle_gamma   90.00
#
_symmetry.space_group_name_H-M   'P 1'
#
loop_
_entity.id
_entity.type
_entity.pdbx_description
1 polymer ?
#
loop_
_entity_poly.entity_id
_entity_poly.type
_entity_poly.pdbx_seq_one_letter_code
_entity_poly.pdbx_strand_id
1 'polypeptide(L)'
;MNKIHTIQDVKQRIHELIQKEIAKCNKEIEEFEQKIRDNAIVYGGGGWCTQFEKAKKRREDFIEELQGLERAQGTAVILDEISIYSYSCPTCQIKVMLNSGYGETVTCPVCERKIYRANDLEVMKVARGSRQAKVNNHYIQLDSYGRFKD
;
A
#
# COMPACT_ATOMS: atom_id res chain seq x y z
N MET A 1 -8.97 14.75 21.14
CA MET A 1 -9.90 14.08 20.20
C MET A 1 -9.15 13.81 18.91
N ASN A 2 -8.81 12.55 18.62
CA ASN A 2 -8.14 12.18 17.37
C ASN A 2 -9.16 12.26 16.23
N LYS A 3 -8.98 13.19 15.28
CA LYS A 3 -9.79 13.23 14.06
C LYS A 3 -9.52 11.94 13.27
N ILE A 4 -10.54 11.14 13.06
CA ILE A 4 -10.50 10.04 12.11
C ILE A 4 -10.43 10.69 10.72
N HIS A 5 -9.24 10.70 10.12
CA HIS A 5 -9.07 11.15 8.75
C HIS A 5 -9.71 10.12 7.82
N THR A 6 -10.62 10.57 6.97
CA THR A 6 -11.17 9.70 5.94
C THR A 6 -10.09 9.38 4.91
N ILE A 7 -10.24 8.28 4.18
CA ILE A 7 -9.30 7.92 3.09
C ILE A 7 -9.21 9.05 2.06
N GLN A 8 -10.31 9.78 1.83
CA GLN A 8 -10.33 10.95 0.96
C GLN A 8 -9.45 12.09 1.49
N ASP A 9 -9.51 12.38 2.79
CA ASP A 9 -8.64 13.41 3.40
C ASP A 9 -7.16 13.05 3.27
N VAL A 10 -6.82 11.76 3.41
CA VAL A 10 -5.45 11.27 3.25
C VAL A 10 -5.00 11.42 1.79
N LYS A 11 -5.82 11.01 0.82
CA LYS A 11 -5.52 11.18 -0.61
C LYS A 11 -5.33 12.64 -0.98
N GLN A 12 -6.22 13.51 -0.51
CA GLN A 12 -6.14 14.95 -0.75
C GLN A 12 -4.84 15.54 -0.19
N ARG A 13 -4.46 15.15 1.02
CA ARG A 13 -3.22 15.61 1.64
C ARG A 13 -1.97 15.10 0.92
N ILE A 14 -1.97 13.88 0.41
CA ILE A 14 -0.83 13.38 -0.39
C ILE A 14 -0.77 14.13 -1.72
N HIS A 15 -1.90 14.38 -2.38
CA HIS A 15 -1.97 15.19 -3.60
C HIS A 15 -1.37 16.59 -3.37
N GLU A 16 -1.77 17.29 -2.32
CA GLU A 16 -1.23 18.61 -1.96
C GLU A 16 0.29 18.59 -1.74
N LEU A 17 0.82 17.56 -1.09
CA LEU A 17 2.26 17.39 -0.89
C LEU A 17 3.01 17.15 -2.20
N ILE A 18 2.46 16.32 -3.09
CA ILE A 18 3.02 16.07 -4.41
C ILE A 18 3.08 17.35 -5.22
N GLN A 19 1.96 18.09 -5.29
CA GLN A 19 1.88 19.34 -6.05
C GLN A 19 2.86 20.40 -5.51
N LYS A 20 3.03 20.48 -4.19
CA LYS A 20 4.01 21.37 -3.58
C LYS A 20 5.45 21.02 -3.97
N GLU A 21 5.80 19.73 -3.99
CA GLU A 21 7.15 19.31 -4.33
C GLU A 21 7.42 19.44 -5.84
N ILE A 22 6.43 19.18 -6.70
CA ILE A 22 6.50 19.45 -8.14
C ILE A 22 6.75 20.93 -8.39
N ALA A 23 6.00 21.82 -7.74
CA ALA A 23 6.17 23.27 -7.89
C ALA A 23 7.59 23.73 -7.51
N LYS A 24 8.15 23.15 -6.44
CA LYS A 24 9.53 23.41 -6.04
C LYS A 24 10.54 22.92 -7.08
N CYS A 25 10.35 21.71 -7.62
CA CYS A 25 11.23 21.16 -8.65
C CYS A 25 11.17 21.97 -9.95
N ASN A 26 10.00 22.44 -10.36
CA ASN A 26 9.84 23.32 -11.53
C ASN A 26 10.62 24.63 -11.34
N LYS A 27 10.55 25.24 -10.15
CA LYS A 27 11.33 26.44 -9.86
C LYS A 27 12.84 26.18 -9.95
N GLU A 28 13.31 25.05 -9.41
CA GLU A 28 14.73 24.67 -9.53
C GLU A 28 15.14 24.43 -11.00
N ILE A 29 14.27 23.84 -11.82
CA ILE A 29 14.49 23.66 -13.26
C ILE A 29 14.63 25.02 -13.95
N GLU A 30 13.74 25.97 -13.71
CA GLU A 30 13.82 27.33 -14.27
C GLU A 30 15.14 28.02 -13.89
N GLU A 31 15.58 27.87 -12.64
CA GLU A 31 16.89 28.39 -12.19
C GLU A 31 18.07 27.73 -12.91
N PHE A 32 18.01 26.42 -13.15
CA PHE A 32 19.06 25.72 -13.91
C PHE A 32 19.07 26.12 -15.38
N GLU A 33 17.91 26.28 -16.01
CA GLU A 33 17.80 26.75 -17.39
C GLU A 33 18.38 28.15 -17.56
N GLN A 34 18.10 29.06 -16.62
CA GLN A 34 18.68 30.40 -16.65
C GLN A 34 20.21 30.33 -16.53
N LYS A 35 20.73 29.52 -15.59
CA LYS A 35 22.18 29.33 -15.44
C LYS A 35 22.83 28.72 -16.67
N ILE A 36 22.15 27.82 -17.39
CA ILE A 36 22.65 27.26 -18.65
C ILE A 36 22.74 28.35 -19.72
N ARG A 37 21.68 29.15 -19.88
CA ARG A 37 21.65 30.26 -20.84
C ARG A 37 22.76 31.27 -20.54
N ASP A 38 22.87 31.70 -19.29
CA ASP A 38 23.87 32.70 -18.86
C ASP A 38 25.30 32.18 -19.08
N ASN A 39 25.59 30.93 -18.71
CA ASN A 39 26.91 30.34 -18.94
C ASN A 39 27.22 30.15 -20.43
N ALA A 40 26.23 29.75 -21.24
CA ALA A 40 26.42 29.61 -22.67
C ALA A 40 26.76 30.95 -23.35
N ILE A 41 26.16 32.05 -22.89
CA ILE A 41 26.45 33.41 -23.38
C ILE A 41 27.85 33.87 -22.96
N VAL A 42 28.25 33.63 -21.71
CA VAL A 42 29.49 34.20 -21.15
C VAL A 42 30.74 33.38 -21.49
N TYR A 43 30.64 32.04 -21.48
CA TYR A 43 31.80 31.14 -21.56
C TYR A 43 31.77 30.16 -22.74
N GLY A 44 30.69 30.17 -23.54
CA GLY A 44 30.41 29.12 -24.51
C GLY A 44 29.95 27.83 -23.83
N GLY A 45 29.22 26.98 -24.56
CA GLY A 45 28.64 25.72 -24.03
C GLY A 45 29.70 24.71 -23.57
N GLY A 46 30.24 24.90 -22.36
CA GLY A 46 31.26 24.07 -21.73
C GLY A 46 30.72 23.22 -20.58
N GLY A 47 31.63 22.61 -19.82
CA GLY A 47 31.30 21.61 -18.78
C GLY A 47 30.35 22.10 -17.66
N TRP A 48 30.27 23.41 -17.41
CA TRP A 48 29.31 23.98 -16.46
C TRP A 48 27.86 23.87 -16.95
N CYS A 49 27.60 24.06 -18.25
CA CYS A 49 26.26 23.84 -18.83
C CYS A 49 25.82 22.38 -18.65
N THR A 50 26.73 21.43 -18.90
CA THR A 50 26.46 20.00 -18.75
C THR A 50 26.13 19.59 -17.30
N GLN A 51 26.72 20.26 -16.30
CA GLN A 51 26.41 20.00 -14.89
C GLN A 51 24.97 20.43 -14.55
N PHE A 52 24.55 21.61 -15.03
CA PHE A 52 23.19 22.10 -14.83
C PHE A 52 22.17 21.30 -15.63
N GLU A 53 22.50 20.83 -16.83
CA GLU A 53 21.64 19.92 -17.61
C GLU A 53 21.42 18.60 -16.87
N LYS A 54 22.47 18.01 -16.28
CA LYS A 54 22.32 16.82 -15.43
C LYS A 54 21.49 17.08 -14.18
N ALA A 55 21.63 18.25 -13.57
CA ALA A 55 20.83 18.63 -12.41
C ALA A 55 19.34 18.83 -12.77
N LYS A 56 19.07 19.48 -13.91
CA LYS A 56 17.74 19.62 -14.49
C LYS A 56 17.11 18.25 -14.75
N LYS A 57 17.83 17.36 -15.44
CA LYS A 57 17.32 16.00 -15.73
C LYS A 57 16.93 15.24 -14.46
N ARG A 58 17.74 15.31 -13.40
CA ARG A 58 17.39 14.68 -12.11
C ARG A 58 16.09 15.21 -11.50
N ARG A 59 15.76 16.49 -11.74
CA ARG A 59 14.49 17.07 -11.28
C ARG A 59 13.32 16.66 -12.15
N GLU A 60 13.52 16.56 -13.46
CA GLU A 60 12.51 16.02 -14.39
C GLU A 60 12.18 14.56 -14.06
N ASP A 61 13.20 13.72 -13.88
CA ASP A 61 13.05 12.31 -13.49
C ASP A 61 12.27 12.19 -12.15
N PHE A 62 12.59 13.05 -11.17
CA PHE A 62 11.89 13.06 -9.88
C PHE A 62 10.42 13.53 -10.00
N ILE A 63 10.12 14.49 -10.87
CA ILE A 63 8.73 14.89 -11.16
C ILE A 63 7.96 13.72 -11.77
N GLU A 64 8.57 12.96 -12.69
CA GLU A 64 7.95 11.77 -13.29
C GLU A 64 7.60 10.71 -12.23
N GLU A 65 8.51 10.47 -11.27
CA GLU A 65 8.26 9.57 -10.13
C GLU A 65 7.08 10.04 -9.26
N LEU A 66 7.01 11.35 -8.95
CA LEU A 66 5.92 11.93 -8.18
C LEU A 66 4.56 11.80 -8.90
N GLN A 67 4.52 12.03 -10.21
CA GLN A 67 3.32 11.82 -11.04
C GLN A 67 2.95 10.33 -11.15
N GLY A 68 3.94 9.43 -11.14
CA GLY A 68 3.73 7.99 -11.03
C GLY A 68 3.03 7.60 -9.72
N LEU A 69 3.49 8.18 -8.60
CA LEU A 69 2.89 7.97 -7.29
C LEU A 69 1.45 8.49 -7.21
N GLU A 70 1.17 9.64 -7.82
CA GLU A 70 -0.18 10.20 -7.92
C GLU A 70 -1.13 9.29 -8.71
N ARG A 71 -0.68 8.77 -9.86
CA ARG A 71 -1.45 7.80 -10.66
C ARG A 71 -1.74 6.50 -9.90
N ALA A 72 -0.78 6.02 -9.11
CA ALA A 72 -0.95 4.83 -8.28
C ALA A 72 -2.06 5.02 -7.22
N GLN A 73 -2.28 6.23 -6.71
CA GLN A 73 -3.37 6.50 -5.74
C GLN A 73 -4.77 6.39 -6.35
N GLY A 74 -4.88 6.60 -7.67
CA GLY A 74 -6.13 6.45 -8.43
C GLY A 74 -6.41 5.01 -8.86
N THR A 75 -5.44 4.10 -8.69
CA THR A 75 -5.63 2.70 -9.09
C THR A 75 -6.61 2.02 -8.14
N ALA A 76 -7.58 1.30 -8.71
CA ALA A 76 -8.58 0.58 -7.92
C ALA A 76 -7.89 -0.39 -6.95
N VAL A 77 -8.26 -0.32 -5.67
CA VAL A 77 -7.84 -1.31 -4.69
C VAL A 77 -8.49 -2.63 -5.07
N ILE A 78 -7.69 -3.56 -5.61
CA ILE A 78 -8.17 -4.91 -5.91
C ILE A 78 -8.43 -5.60 -4.58
N LEU A 79 -9.67 -6.02 -4.37
CA LEU A 79 -10.06 -6.80 -3.20
C LEU A 79 -10.04 -8.29 -3.58
N ASP A 80 -9.30 -9.08 -2.83
CA ASP A 80 -9.37 -10.53 -2.85
C ASP A 80 -10.40 -11.00 -1.82
N GLU A 81 -11.21 -11.98 -2.21
CA GLU A 81 -12.17 -12.62 -1.32
C GLU A 81 -11.54 -13.85 -0.67
N ILE A 82 -11.59 -13.88 0.66
CA ILE A 82 -11.07 -14.98 1.48
C ILE A 82 -12.26 -15.65 2.16
N SER A 83 -12.41 -16.95 1.90
CA SER A 83 -13.38 -17.79 2.59
C SER A 83 -12.84 -18.25 3.94
N ILE A 84 -13.55 -17.88 5.01
CA ILE A 84 -13.28 -18.28 6.38
C ILE A 84 -14.32 -19.32 6.79
N TYR A 85 -13.84 -20.48 7.23
CA TYR A 85 -14.66 -21.56 7.75
C TYR A 85 -14.59 -21.58 9.26
N SER A 86 -15.73 -21.84 9.89
CA SER A 86 -15.78 -21.97 11.34
C SER A 86 -15.86 -23.42 11.78
N TYR A 87 -15.22 -23.73 12.90
CA TYR A 87 -15.20 -25.04 13.54
C TYR A 87 -15.54 -24.84 15.01
N SER A 88 -16.47 -25.65 15.53
CA SER A 88 -16.96 -25.51 16.90
C SER A 88 -16.59 -26.71 17.76
N CYS A 89 -16.04 -26.46 18.94
CA CYS A 89 -15.79 -27.51 19.92
C CYS A 89 -16.98 -27.65 20.88
N PRO A 90 -17.69 -28.80 20.92
CA PRO A 90 -18.83 -28.98 21.82
C PRO A 90 -18.41 -29.05 23.30
N THR A 91 -17.15 -29.40 23.57
CA THR A 91 -16.63 -29.55 24.94
C THR A 91 -16.12 -28.22 25.50
N CYS A 92 -15.32 -27.49 24.72
CA CYS A 92 -14.71 -26.23 25.16
C CYS A 92 -15.57 -25.01 24.83
N GLN A 93 -16.63 -25.17 24.03
CA GLN A 93 -17.50 -24.09 23.54
C GLN A 93 -16.73 -22.95 22.85
N ILE A 94 -15.59 -23.27 22.23
CA ILE A 94 -14.81 -22.33 21.44
C ILE A 94 -15.16 -22.45 19.95
N LYS A 95 -15.05 -21.32 19.24
CA LYS A 95 -15.17 -21.22 17.78
C LYS A 95 -13.79 -20.92 17.19
N VAL A 96 -13.30 -21.81 16.33
CA VAL A 96 -12.03 -21.67 15.62
C VAL A 96 -12.34 -21.26 14.18
N MET A 97 -11.66 -20.23 13.68
CA MET A 97 -11.85 -19.73 12.30
C MET A 97 -10.59 -19.99 11.49
N LEU A 98 -10.74 -20.72 10.38
CA LEU A 98 -9.63 -21.13 9.52
C LEU A 98 -9.87 -20.70 8.07
N ASN A 99 -8.80 -20.30 7.40
CA ASN A 99 -8.78 -20.01 5.97
C ASN A 99 -8.16 -21.21 5.27
N SER A 100 -8.75 -21.60 4.14
CA SER A 100 -8.59 -22.88 3.45
C SER A 100 -9.37 -24.04 4.07
N GLY A 101 -9.90 -24.91 3.21
CA GLY A 101 -10.67 -26.08 3.62
C GLY A 101 -9.74 -27.14 4.23
N TYR A 102 -9.35 -26.96 5.49
CA TYR A 102 -8.67 -27.96 6.29
C TYR A 102 -9.63 -29.13 6.59
N GLY A 103 -9.93 -29.95 5.58
CA GLY A 103 -10.81 -31.11 5.69
C GLY A 103 -12.17 -30.84 6.35
N GLU A 104 -12.92 -31.91 6.62
CA GLU A 104 -14.17 -31.83 7.38
C GLU A 104 -13.95 -31.72 8.90
N THR A 105 -12.75 -32.05 9.37
CA THR A 105 -12.40 -32.09 10.79
C THR A 105 -11.02 -31.48 11.06
N VAL A 106 -10.92 -30.68 12.12
CA VAL A 106 -9.65 -30.15 12.65
C VAL A 106 -9.51 -30.47 14.14
N THR A 107 -8.33 -30.26 14.72
CA THR A 107 -8.07 -30.53 16.14
C THR A 107 -8.39 -29.29 16.99
N CYS A 108 -9.12 -29.47 18.09
CA CYS A 108 -9.35 -28.41 19.06
C CYS A 108 -8.02 -27.96 19.70
N PRO A 109 -7.66 -26.67 19.67
CA PRO A 109 -6.41 -26.19 20.28
C PRO A 109 -6.40 -26.25 21.81
N VAL A 110 -7.55 -26.50 22.46
CA VAL A 110 -7.69 -26.53 23.92
C VAL A 110 -7.75 -27.95 24.48
N CYS A 111 -8.53 -28.84 23.84
CA CYS A 111 -8.77 -30.20 24.37
C CYS A 111 -8.36 -31.32 23.41
N GLU A 112 -7.71 -30.98 22.29
CA GLU A 112 -7.18 -31.91 21.28
C GLU A 112 -8.22 -32.86 20.63
N ARG A 113 -9.50 -32.68 20.93
CA ARG A 113 -10.59 -33.42 20.28
C ARG A 113 -10.76 -32.97 18.84
N LYS A 114 -11.17 -33.91 17.98
CA LYS A 114 -11.63 -33.56 16.63
C LYS A 114 -12.88 -32.68 16.72
N ILE A 115 -12.84 -31.54 16.04
CA ILE A 115 -13.94 -30.60 15.91
C ILE A 115 -14.39 -30.55 14.45
N TYR A 116 -15.69 -30.38 14.26
CA TYR A 116 -16.32 -30.43 12.95
C TYR A 116 -16.55 -29.02 12.43
N ARG A 117 -16.50 -28.89 11.11
CA ARG A 117 -16.88 -27.67 10.42
C ARG A 117 -18.34 -27.35 10.72
N ALA A 118 -18.61 -26.10 11.10
CA ALA A 118 -19.96 -25.59 11.20
C ALA A 118 -20.44 -25.09 9.83
N ASN A 119 -21.76 -25.02 9.64
CA ASN A 119 -22.39 -24.65 8.37
C ASN A 119 -22.33 -23.15 8.05
N ASP A 120 -21.48 -22.40 8.73
CA ASP A 120 -21.26 -20.97 8.51
C ASP A 120 -19.99 -20.73 7.67
N LEU A 121 -20.19 -19.94 6.61
CA LEU A 121 -19.14 -19.44 5.73
C LEU A 121 -19.12 -17.93 5.88
N GLU A 122 -17.98 -17.38 6.28
CA GLU A 122 -17.76 -15.93 6.28
C GLU A 122 -16.81 -15.59 5.12
N VAL A 123 -17.20 -14.63 4.28
CA VAL A 123 -16.34 -14.12 3.19
C VAL A 123 -15.76 -12.79 3.62
N MET A 124 -14.44 -12.73 3.76
CA MET A 124 -13.72 -11.51 4.08
C MET A 124 -13.10 -10.91 2.82
N LYS A 125 -13.37 -9.63 2.58
CA LYS A 125 -12.74 -8.85 1.50
C LYS A 125 -11.47 -8.21 2.02
N VAL A 126 -10.33 -8.55 1.43
CA VAL A 126 -9.03 -8.00 1.81
C VAL A 126 -8.37 -7.35 0.61
N ALA A 127 -7.75 -6.17 0.80
CA ALA A 127 -6.97 -5.55 -0.26
C ALA A 127 -5.77 -6.44 -0.63
N ARG A 128 -5.63 -6.77 -1.91
CA ARG A 128 -4.55 -7.61 -2.44
C ARG A 128 -3.19 -7.09 -1.98
N GLY A 129 -2.36 -7.99 -1.44
CA GLY A 129 -1.03 -7.66 -0.90
C GLY A 129 -1.04 -7.12 0.53
N SER A 130 -2.20 -7.03 1.20
CA SER A 130 -2.27 -6.76 2.63
C SER A 130 -1.56 -7.86 3.41
N ARG A 131 -0.68 -7.48 4.34
CA ARG A 131 0.02 -8.41 5.24
C ARG A 131 -0.72 -8.68 6.54
N GLN A 132 -1.78 -7.94 6.80
CA GLN A 132 -2.60 -8.05 8.00
C GLN A 132 -4.06 -7.73 7.68
N ALA A 133 -4.98 -8.47 8.29
CA ALA A 133 -6.42 -8.16 8.28
C ALA A 133 -6.95 -8.11 9.72
N LYS A 134 -7.94 -7.24 9.96
CA LYS A 134 -8.57 -7.10 11.29
C LYS A 134 -9.92 -7.83 11.29
N VAL A 135 -10.06 -8.84 12.14
CA VAL A 135 -11.28 -9.63 12.33
C VAL A 135 -11.67 -9.60 13.79
N ASN A 136 -12.90 -9.17 14.13
CA ASN A 136 -13.41 -9.11 15.50
C ASN A 136 -12.40 -8.53 16.52
N ASN A 137 -11.81 -7.39 16.16
CA ASN A 137 -10.81 -6.66 16.95
C ASN A 137 -9.44 -7.34 17.11
N HIS A 138 -9.18 -8.45 16.42
CA HIS A 138 -7.90 -9.14 16.37
C HIS A 138 -7.25 -8.97 15.00
N TYR A 139 -5.92 -8.88 14.97
CA TYR A 139 -5.16 -8.82 13.72
C TYR A 139 -4.66 -10.21 13.35
N ILE A 140 -4.91 -10.62 12.11
CA ILE A 140 -4.44 -11.88 11.54
C ILE A 140 -3.36 -11.55 10.51
N GLN A 141 -2.23 -12.25 10.57
CA GLN A 141 -1.19 -12.12 9.56
C GLN A 141 -1.59 -12.84 8.27
N LEU A 142 -1.27 -12.19 7.15
CA LEU A 142 -1.50 -12.72 5.82
C LEU A 142 -0.18 -12.92 5.08
N ASP A 143 -0.12 -13.95 4.24
CA ASP A 143 0.95 -14.12 3.27
C ASP A 143 0.80 -13.14 2.08
N SER A 144 1.75 -13.18 1.14
CA SER A 144 1.72 -12.31 -0.05
C SER A 144 0.52 -12.56 -0.98
N TYR A 145 -0.21 -13.66 -0.79
CA TYR A 145 -1.39 -14.06 -1.54
C TYR A 145 -2.69 -13.87 -0.75
N GLY A 146 -2.63 -13.24 0.43
CA GLY A 146 -3.81 -13.01 1.26
C GLY A 146 -4.29 -14.25 2.02
N ARG A 147 -3.48 -15.28 2.20
CA ARG A 147 -3.83 -16.46 3.01
C ARG A 147 -3.40 -16.25 4.46
N PHE A 148 -4.10 -16.85 5.42
CA PHE A 148 -3.64 -16.80 6.82
C PHE A 148 -2.26 -17.44 6.92
N LYS A 149 -1.36 -16.76 7.62
CA LYS A 149 -0.03 -17.28 7.93
C LYS A 149 -0.15 -18.11 9.22
N ASP A 150 0.24 -19.39 9.13
CA ASP A 150 0.35 -20.31 10.27
C ASP A 150 1.32 -19.80 11.34
#